data_AF-A0A327RMS0-F1
#
_entry.id   AF-A0A327RMS0-F1
#
_cell.length_a   1.000
_cell.length_b   1.000
_cell.length_c   1.000
_cell.angle_alpha   90.00
_cell.angle_beta   90.00
_cell.angle_gamma   90.00
#
_symmetry.space_group_name_H-M   'P 1'
#
loop_
_entity.id
_entity.type
_entity.pdbx_description
1 polymer ?
#
loop_
_entity_poly.entity_id
_entity_poly.type
_entity_poly.pdbx_seq_one_letter_code
_entity_poly.pdbx_strand_id
1 'polypeptide(L)'
;MKIKLVLASLAVTAVSCTGTPEEEAAKRFCDCSEDVTEMMKQMKEDPNSTDLVAYKKAMDDLTACVDPDGEMKKKEDAMTNEEKLAHGKKMQSLVKANCPEVAKIMGME
;
A
#
# COMPACT_ATOMS: atom_id res chain seq x y z
N MET A 1 12.00 45.44 34.92
CA MET A 1 11.63 44.06 34.52
C MET A 1 11.68 43.98 33.00
N LYS A 2 12.40 43.00 32.44
CA LYS A 2 12.62 42.83 30.99
C LYS A 2 11.53 41.90 30.44
N ILE A 3 10.62 42.41 29.60
CA ILE A 3 9.66 41.57 28.89
C ILE A 3 10.31 41.15 27.57
N LYS A 4 10.82 39.91 27.53
CA LYS A 4 11.18 39.22 26.29
C LYS A 4 9.98 38.35 25.90
N LEU A 5 9.13 38.84 25.01
CA LEU A 5 8.07 38.05 24.39
C LEU A 5 8.55 37.68 22.98
N VAL A 6 9.36 36.63 22.94
CA VAL A 6 9.61 35.85 21.72
C VAL A 6 8.64 34.68 21.79
N LEU A 7 7.78 34.55 20.79
CA LEU A 7 7.36 33.28 20.19
C LEU A 7 6.52 33.60 18.96
N ALA A 8 7.26 34.00 17.92
CA ALA A 8 6.85 33.75 16.56
C ALA A 8 6.80 32.23 16.36
N SER A 9 5.61 31.69 16.17
CA SER A 9 5.32 30.53 15.32
C SER A 9 3.84 30.21 15.49
N LEU A 10 2.99 31.02 14.84
CA LEU A 10 1.70 30.53 14.39
C LEU A 10 2.01 29.34 13.50
N ALA A 11 1.96 28.16 14.11
CA ALA A 11 1.94 26.89 13.43
C ALA A 11 0.87 27.01 12.34
N VAL A 12 1.34 27.02 11.10
CA VAL A 12 0.52 26.74 9.93
C VAL A 12 -0.04 25.35 10.17
N THR A 13 -1.17 25.29 10.85
CA THR A 13 -2.08 24.15 10.91
C THR A 13 -2.77 24.13 9.54
N ALA A 14 -1.96 23.89 8.50
CA ALA A 14 -2.46 23.47 7.21
C ALA A 14 -3.06 22.09 7.42
N VAL A 15 -4.37 22.11 7.59
CA VAL A 15 -5.32 21.10 7.10
C VAL A 15 -4.67 20.21 6.04
N SER A 16 -4.34 18.97 6.40
CA SER A 16 -4.07 17.92 5.42
C SER A 16 -4.91 16.71 5.78
N CYS A 17 -6.21 16.80 5.48
CA CYS A 17 -7.13 15.66 5.42
C CYS A 17 -6.93 14.82 4.14
N THR A 18 -5.72 14.80 3.60
CA THR A 18 -5.30 13.90 2.52
C THR A 18 -4.31 12.95 3.15
N GLY A 19 -4.62 11.64 3.14
CA GLY A 19 -3.73 10.63 3.67
C GLY A 19 -2.35 10.74 3.03
N THR A 20 -1.32 10.20 3.68
CA THR A 20 0.00 10.11 3.06
C THR A 20 -0.10 9.36 1.72
N PRO A 21 0.81 9.59 0.76
CA PRO A 21 0.80 8.84 -0.50
C PRO A 21 0.80 7.32 -0.29
N GLU A 22 1.42 6.84 0.79
CA GLU A 22 1.44 5.43 1.17
C GLU A 22 0.09 4.93 1.72
N GLU A 23 -0.65 5.78 2.44
CA GLU A 23 -2.02 5.46 2.89
C GLU A 23 -2.99 5.41 1.71
N GLU A 24 -2.87 6.32 0.75
CA GLU A 24 -3.66 6.27 -0.49
C GLU A 24 -3.32 5.05 -1.33
N ALA A 25 -2.04 4.73 -1.45
CA ALA A 25 -1.57 3.51 -2.12
C ALA A 25 -2.10 2.24 -1.45
N ALA A 26 -2.09 2.17 -0.11
CA ALA A 26 -2.61 1.03 0.62
C ALA A 26 -4.12 0.88 0.44
N LYS A 27 -4.87 1.98 0.39
CA LYS A 27 -6.32 1.95 0.08
C LYS A 27 -6.57 1.46 -1.35
N ARG A 28 -5.86 2.02 -2.34
CA ARG A 28 -5.95 1.53 -3.72
C ARG A 28 -5.61 0.05 -3.81
N PHE A 29 -4.58 -0.40 -3.10
CA PHE A 29 -4.25 -1.82 -3.03
C PHE A 29 -5.44 -2.66 -2.55
N CYS A 30 -6.11 -2.24 -1.47
CA CYS A 30 -7.32 -2.91 -1.01
C CYS A 30 -8.40 -2.96 -2.11
N ASP A 31 -8.68 -1.83 -2.74
CA ASP A 31 -9.75 -1.70 -3.75
C ASP A 31 -9.45 -2.49 -5.03
N CYS A 32 -8.17 -2.58 -5.43
CA CYS A 32 -7.73 -3.25 -6.65
C CYS A 32 -7.48 -4.76 -6.47
N SER A 33 -7.50 -5.27 -5.24
CA SER A 33 -7.05 -6.63 -4.93
C SER A 33 -8.09 -7.73 -5.12
N GLU A 34 -9.34 -7.40 -5.44
CA GLU A 34 -10.48 -8.33 -5.48
C GLU A 34 -10.17 -9.60 -6.31
N ASP A 35 -9.85 -9.44 -7.59
CA ASP A 35 -9.58 -10.56 -8.51
C ASP A 35 -8.44 -11.46 -8.00
N VAL A 36 -7.32 -10.85 -7.56
CA VAL A 36 -6.17 -11.59 -7.02
C VAL A 36 -6.56 -12.33 -5.75
N THR A 37 -7.33 -11.71 -4.87
CA THR A 37 -7.75 -12.34 -3.61
C THR A 37 -8.73 -13.48 -3.84
N GLU A 38 -9.63 -13.39 -4.82
CA GLU A 38 -10.52 -14.49 -5.22
C GLU A 38 -9.70 -15.67 -5.75
N MET A 39 -8.77 -15.41 -6.67
CA MET A 39 -7.89 -16.45 -7.21
C MET A 39 -7.02 -17.09 -6.12
N MET A 40 -6.55 -16.32 -5.14
CA MET A 40 -5.83 -16.86 -3.98
C MET A 40 -6.71 -17.71 -3.06
N LYS A 41 -8.00 -17.38 -2.89
CA LYS A 41 -8.97 -18.23 -2.17
C LYS A 41 -9.13 -19.56 -2.92
N GLN A 42 -9.36 -19.51 -4.23
CA GLN A 42 -9.49 -20.70 -5.07
C GLN A 42 -8.21 -21.56 -5.03
N MET A 43 -7.03 -20.94 -5.10
CA MET A 43 -5.74 -21.66 -5.02
C MET A 43 -5.55 -22.37 -3.66
N LYS A 44 -6.07 -21.81 -2.56
CA LYS A 44 -6.03 -22.48 -1.25
C LYS A 44 -6.99 -23.67 -1.18
N GLU A 45 -8.11 -23.61 -1.89
CA GLU A 45 -9.13 -24.67 -1.93
C GLU A 45 -8.72 -25.81 -2.89
N ASP A 46 -8.22 -25.46 -4.07
CA ASP A 46 -7.69 -26.40 -5.07
C ASP A 46 -6.46 -25.80 -5.79
N PRO A 47 -5.24 -26.11 -5.31
CA PRO A 47 -4.01 -25.61 -5.91
C PRO A 47 -3.79 -26.06 -7.36
N ASN A 48 -4.40 -27.17 -7.78
CA ASN A 48 -4.21 -27.74 -9.12
C ASN A 48 -5.17 -27.12 -10.15
N SER A 49 -6.23 -26.44 -9.71
CA SER A 49 -7.18 -25.76 -10.60
C SER A 49 -6.78 -24.33 -10.93
N THR A 50 -5.69 -23.81 -10.37
CA THR A 50 -5.32 -22.42 -10.58
C THR A 50 -4.70 -22.21 -11.95
N ASP A 51 -5.36 -21.39 -12.77
CA ASP A 51 -4.78 -20.89 -14.01
C ASP A 51 -3.71 -19.83 -13.69
N LEU A 52 -2.45 -20.23 -13.79
CA LEU A 52 -1.29 -19.37 -13.55
C LEU A 52 -1.20 -18.20 -14.54
N VAL A 53 -1.75 -18.34 -15.75
CA VAL A 53 -1.79 -17.26 -16.75
C VAL A 53 -2.80 -16.21 -16.32
N ALA A 54 -3.99 -16.64 -15.90
CA ALA A 54 -5.00 -15.74 -15.34
C ALA A 54 -4.51 -15.08 -14.04
N TYR A 55 -3.82 -15.82 -13.17
CA TYR A 55 -3.26 -15.27 -11.93
C TYR A 55 -2.19 -14.21 -12.21
N LYS A 56 -1.29 -14.48 -13.15
CA LYS A 56 -0.30 -13.49 -13.57
C LYS A 56 -0.98 -12.23 -14.12
N LYS A 57 -2.02 -12.40 -14.95
CA LYS A 57 -2.78 -11.26 -15.48
C LYS A 57 -3.43 -10.46 -14.36
N ALA A 58 -4.06 -11.10 -13.38
CA ALA A 58 -4.66 -10.42 -12.24
C ALA A 58 -3.62 -9.64 -11.42
N MET A 59 -2.40 -10.18 -11.25
CA MET A 59 -1.29 -9.47 -10.60
C MET A 59 -0.78 -8.26 -11.40
N ASP A 60 -0.70 -8.38 -12.72
CA ASP A 60 -0.33 -7.27 -13.61
C ASP A 60 -1.42 -6.17 -13.57
N ASP A 61 -2.70 -6.56 -13.60
CA ASP A 61 -3.85 -5.65 -13.50
C ASP A 61 -3.90 -4.96 -12.12
N LEU A 62 -3.63 -5.70 -11.03
CA LEU A 62 -3.47 -5.15 -9.69
C LEU A 62 -2.36 -4.09 -9.65
N THR A 63 -1.20 -4.39 -10.24
CA THR A 63 -0.07 -3.46 -10.28
C THR A 63 -0.44 -2.18 -11.04
N ALA A 64 -1.08 -2.31 -12.20
CA ALA A 64 -1.54 -1.18 -13.00
C ALA A 64 -2.65 -0.36 -12.30
N CYS A 65 -3.51 -1.01 -11.51
CA CYS A 65 -4.57 -0.33 -10.76
C CYS A 65 -4.01 0.45 -9.56
N VAL A 66 -3.02 -0.12 -8.86
CA VAL A 66 -2.39 0.51 -7.68
C VAL A 66 -1.46 1.65 -8.08
N ASP A 67 -0.67 1.47 -9.14
CA ASP A 67 0.34 2.43 -9.62
C ASP A 67 0.22 2.65 -11.14
N PRO A 68 -0.86 3.29 -11.62
CA PRO A 68 -1.13 3.44 -13.06
C PRO A 68 -0.03 4.21 -13.82
N ASP A 69 0.67 5.11 -13.13
CA ASP A 69 1.73 5.94 -13.71
C ASP A 69 3.15 5.37 -13.44
N GLY A 70 3.25 4.26 -12.70
CA GLY A 70 4.52 3.65 -12.31
C GLY A 70 5.37 4.51 -11.35
N GLU A 71 4.80 5.55 -10.75
CA GLU A 71 5.52 6.51 -9.91
C GLU A 71 5.94 5.91 -8.57
N MET A 72 5.14 4.99 -8.01
CA MET A 72 5.54 4.27 -6.80
C MET A 72 6.67 3.30 -7.09
N LYS A 73 6.59 2.56 -8.19
CA LYS A 73 7.66 1.65 -8.61
C LYS A 73 8.97 2.38 -8.85
N LYS A 74 8.94 3.54 -9.52
CA LYS A 74 10.14 4.39 -9.72
C LYS A 74 10.77 4.82 -8.39
N LYS A 75 9.93 5.20 -7.41
CA LYS A 75 10.40 5.57 -6.06
C LYS A 75 11.01 4.37 -5.36
N GLU A 76 10.35 3.23 -5.39
CA GLU A 76 10.85 2.00 -4.80
C GLU A 76 12.18 1.59 -5.44
N ASP A 77 12.30 1.63 -6.77
CA ASP A 77 13.53 1.28 -7.49
C ASP A 77 14.72 2.21 -7.17
N ALA A 78 14.46 3.45 -6.76
CA ALA A 78 15.46 4.39 -6.28
C ALA A 78 15.89 4.17 -4.81
N MET A 79 15.16 3.34 -4.06
CA MET A 79 15.47 3.01 -2.67
C MET A 79 16.55 1.93 -2.56
N THR A 80 17.34 1.99 -1.49
CA THR A 80 18.22 0.90 -1.07
C THR A 80 17.43 -0.32 -0.63
N ASN A 81 18.07 -1.48 -0.53
CA ASN A 81 17.41 -2.70 -0.04
C ASN A 81 16.83 -2.56 1.37
N GLU A 82 17.50 -1.83 2.26
CA GLU A 82 17.01 -1.58 3.62
C GLU A 82 15.76 -0.69 3.61
N GLU A 83 15.75 0.34 2.78
CA GLU A 83 14.61 1.22 2.60
C GLU A 83 13.43 0.49 1.95
N LYS A 84 13.67 -0.37 0.95
CA LYS A 84 12.64 -1.23 0.35
C LYS A 84 12.00 -2.15 1.39
N LEU A 85 12.80 -2.76 2.26
CA LEU A 85 12.29 -3.59 3.36
C LEU A 85 11.44 -2.78 4.36
N ALA A 86 11.89 -1.58 4.72
CA ALA A 86 11.14 -0.70 5.61
C ALA A 86 9.83 -0.23 4.97
N HIS A 87 9.87 0.15 3.69
CA HIS A 87 8.71 0.55 2.89
C HIS A 87 7.70 -0.59 2.76
N GLY A 88 8.15 -1.80 2.43
CA GLY A 88 7.31 -3.00 2.36
C GLY A 88 6.61 -3.31 3.69
N LYS A 89 7.33 -3.25 4.82
CA LYS A 89 6.73 -3.42 6.16
C LYS A 89 5.68 -2.35 6.47
N LYS A 90 5.94 -1.10 6.08
CA LYS A 90 4.99 0.00 6.26
C LYS A 90 3.73 -0.22 5.43
N MET A 91 3.86 -0.55 4.15
CA MET A 91 2.74 -0.87 3.27
C MET A 91 1.92 -2.06 3.80
N GLN A 92 2.59 -3.12 4.25
CA GLN A 92 1.95 -4.28 4.88
C GLN A 92 1.13 -3.86 6.12
N SER A 93 1.69 -3.00 6.98
CA SER A 93 0.99 -2.47 8.15
C SER A 93 -0.23 -1.63 7.77
N LEU A 94 -0.13 -0.82 6.71
CA LEU A 94 -1.23 0.01 6.23
C LEU A 94 -2.34 -0.84 5.59
N VAL A 95 -1.98 -1.85 4.79
CA VAL A 95 -2.94 -2.81 4.20
C VAL A 95 -3.65 -3.60 5.30
N LYS A 96 -2.95 -4.08 6.34
CA LYS A 96 -3.58 -4.71 7.51
C LYS A 96 -4.60 -3.79 8.21
N ALA A 97 -4.26 -2.51 8.36
CA ALA A 97 -5.13 -1.55 9.02
C ALA A 97 -6.36 -1.21 8.18
N ASN A 98 -6.21 -1.11 6.85
CA ASN A 98 -7.28 -0.69 5.94
C ASN A 98 -8.17 -1.85 5.47
N CYS A 99 -7.58 -3.02 5.17
CA CYS A 99 -8.27 -4.20 4.65
C CYS A 99 -7.69 -5.50 5.24
N PRO A 100 -8.01 -5.82 6.51
CA PRO A 100 -7.44 -6.97 7.21
C PRO A 100 -7.78 -8.32 6.53
N GLU A 101 -8.93 -8.45 5.86
CA GLU A 101 -9.29 -9.68 5.14
C GLU A 101 -8.35 -9.90 3.93
N VAL A 102 -8.10 -8.84 3.14
CA VAL A 102 -7.14 -8.89 2.03
C VAL A 102 -5.75 -9.26 2.54
N ALA A 103 -5.30 -8.61 3.62
CA ALA A 103 -4.01 -8.91 4.25
C ALA A 103 -3.91 -10.40 4.64
N LYS A 104 -4.99 -10.97 5.21
CA LYS A 104 -5.07 -12.39 5.56
C LYS A 104 -4.96 -13.30 4.34
N ILE A 105 -5.73 -13.01 3.29
CA ILE A 105 -5.75 -13.84 2.09
C ILE A 105 -4.37 -13.87 1.44
N MET A 106 -3.73 -12.70 1.34
CA MET A 106 -2.42 -12.51 0.73
C MET A 106 -1.24 -12.96 1.61
N GLY A 107 -1.50 -13.54 2.78
CA GLY A 107 -0.44 -14.04 3.66
C GLY A 107 0.43 -12.93 4.26
N MET A 108 -0.15 -11.75 4.43
CA MET A 108 0.52 -10.60 5.00
C MET A 108 0.43 -10.59 6.53
N GLU A 109 -0.20 -11.54 7.21
CA GLU A 109 -0.39 -11.56 8.68
C GLU A 109 0.91 -11.65 9.50
#